data_AF-A0A936SP03-F1
#
_entry.id   AF-A0A936SP03-F1
#
_cell.length_a   1.000
_cell.length_b   1.000
_cell.length_c   1.000
_cell.angle_alpha   90.00
_cell.angle_beta   90.00
_cell.angle_gamma   90.00
#
_symmetry.space_group_name_H-M   'P 1'
#
loop_
_entity.id
_entity.type
_entity.pdbx_description
1 polymer ?
#
loop_
_entity_poly.entity_id
_entity_poly.type
_entity_poly.pdbx_seq_one_letter_code
_entity_poly.pdbx_strand_id
1 'polypeptide(L)'
;MRKRSIEIFIYSLIKRYIDRQKIVQNAMIDLRPDLVALANGLNQTEEILNLSKKHLNIPQNGYWGDNQEWLYYIHGFGCKLTNASSGEPIEWDAPDILIFDRFWFVNNLRWYMVRYSKNKDVIALSSRVVKSGREMQEVIFDIIDRLKTSGSLTNPNLLNPNKYRVSDDL
;
A
#
# COMPACT_ATOMS: atom_id res chain seq x y z
N MET A 1 -11.13 18.82 -17.25
CA MET A 1 -10.71 17.44 -17.60
C MET A 1 -11.93 16.57 -17.83
N ARG A 2 -11.91 15.69 -18.85
CA ARG A 2 -13.02 14.75 -19.10
C ARG A 2 -13.00 13.61 -18.07
N LYS A 3 -14.14 13.01 -17.69
CA LYS A 3 -14.21 11.90 -16.71
C LYS A 3 -13.13 10.82 -16.93
N ARG A 4 -12.95 10.43 -18.20
CA ARG A 4 -11.94 9.45 -18.64
C ARG A 4 -10.49 9.82 -18.31
N SER A 5 -10.13 11.10 -18.35
CA SER A 5 -8.76 11.54 -18.02
C SER A 5 -8.41 11.36 -16.54
N ILE A 6 -9.38 11.55 -15.64
CA ILE A 6 -9.19 11.30 -14.20
C ILE A 6 -9.03 9.81 -13.93
N GLU A 7 -9.84 8.97 -14.58
CA GLU A 7 -9.74 7.52 -14.43
C GLU A 7 -8.39 6.97 -14.91
N ILE A 8 -7.88 7.48 -16.04
CA ILE A 8 -6.53 7.15 -16.54
C ILE A 8 -5.46 7.59 -15.54
N PHE A 9 -5.58 8.79 -14.96
CA PHE A 9 -4.65 9.30 -13.97
C PHE A 9 -4.68 8.47 -12.68
N ILE A 10 -5.85 8.14 -12.14
CA ILE A 10 -5.97 7.27 -10.97
C ILE A 10 -5.41 5.89 -11.27
N TYR A 11 -5.68 5.34 -12.45
CA TYR A 11 -5.13 4.06 -12.87
C TYR A 11 -3.59 4.06 -12.92
N SER A 12 -2.97 5.13 -13.43
CA SER A 12 -1.50 5.23 -13.44
C SER A 12 -0.93 5.33 -12.02
N LEU A 13 -1.63 6.02 -11.10
CA LEU A 13 -1.24 6.07 -9.69
C LEU A 13 -1.40 4.73 -8.97
N ILE A 14 -2.45 3.96 -9.28
CA ILE A 14 -2.61 2.59 -8.75
C ILE A 14 -1.47 1.69 -9.22
N LYS A 15 -1.12 1.74 -10.52
CA LYS A 15 0.04 0.99 -11.05
C LYS A 15 1.32 1.36 -10.34
N ARG A 16 1.60 2.66 -10.21
CA ARG A 16 2.74 3.17 -9.46
C ARG A 16 2.73 2.63 -8.03
N TYR A 17 1.61 2.70 -7.32
CA TYR A 17 1.49 2.23 -5.95
C TYR A 17 1.80 0.73 -5.82
N ILE A 18 1.25 -0.10 -6.71
CA ILE A 18 1.52 -1.54 -6.76
C ILE A 18 3.00 -1.81 -7.04
N ASP A 19 3.63 -1.07 -7.97
CA ASP A 19 5.07 -1.22 -8.23
C ASP A 19 5.91 -0.84 -7.00
N ARG A 20 5.47 0.14 -6.21
CA ARG A 20 6.15 0.54 -4.97
C ARG A 20 6.02 -0.50 -3.85
N GLN A 21 5.02 -1.40 -3.88
CA GLN A 21 4.91 -2.51 -2.93
C GLN A 21 6.08 -3.51 -3.03
N LYS A 22 6.83 -3.53 -4.14
CA LYS A 22 8.09 -4.30 -4.24
C LYS A 22 9.14 -3.87 -3.21
N ILE A 23 9.10 -2.61 -2.78
CA ILE A 23 10.03 -2.08 -1.76
C ILE A 23 9.70 -2.66 -0.40
N VAL A 24 8.41 -2.73 -0.08
CA VAL A 24 7.92 -3.40 1.13
C VAL A 24 8.31 -4.86 1.13
N GLN A 25 8.14 -5.55 -0.01
CA GLN A 25 8.55 -6.95 -0.14
C GLN A 25 10.04 -7.13 0.17
N ASN A 26 10.91 -6.30 -0.40
CA ASN A 26 12.35 -6.35 -0.12
C ASN A 26 12.65 -6.06 1.36
N ALA A 27 12.04 -5.03 1.92
CA ALA A 27 12.20 -4.69 3.33
C ALA A 27 11.76 -5.84 4.24
N MET A 28 10.67 -6.55 3.90
CA MET A 28 10.18 -7.68 4.67
C MET A 28 11.09 -8.90 4.55
N ILE A 29 11.69 -9.15 3.38
CA ILE A 29 12.68 -10.21 3.21
C ILE A 29 13.89 -9.96 4.12
N ASP A 30 14.34 -8.71 4.23
CA ASP A 30 15.51 -8.37 5.05
C ASP A 30 15.18 -8.29 6.54
N LEU A 31 14.05 -7.66 6.90
CA LEU A 31 13.70 -7.35 8.28
C LEU A 31 12.93 -8.49 8.95
N ARG A 32 12.10 -9.23 8.22
CA ARG A 32 11.19 -10.27 8.75
C ARG A 32 10.99 -11.44 7.76
N PRO A 33 12.07 -12.13 7.35
CA PRO A 33 11.98 -13.27 6.42
C PRO A 33 11.11 -14.41 6.98
N ASP A 34 10.97 -14.50 8.30
CA ASP A 34 10.03 -15.41 8.97
C ASP A 34 8.58 -15.14 8.56
N LEU A 35 8.16 -13.88 8.52
CA LEU A 35 6.80 -13.50 8.11
C LEU A 35 6.58 -13.73 6.61
N VAL A 36 7.61 -13.51 5.79
CA VAL A 36 7.57 -13.81 4.34
C VAL A 36 7.46 -15.32 4.10
N ALA A 37 8.20 -16.14 4.84
CA ALA A 37 8.11 -17.60 4.76
C ALA A 37 6.70 -18.09 5.11
N LEU A 38 6.10 -17.56 6.18
CA LEU A 38 4.72 -17.86 6.56
C LEU A 38 3.71 -17.41 5.48
N ALA A 39 3.92 -16.24 4.86
CA ALA A 39 3.11 -15.76 3.73
C ALA A 39 3.04 -16.77 2.59
N ASN A 40 4.17 -17.41 2.32
CA ASN A 40 4.34 -18.37 1.22
C ASN A 40 3.86 -19.79 1.58
N GLY A 41 3.19 -19.95 2.73
CA GLY A 41 2.64 -21.24 3.16
C GLY A 41 3.69 -22.23 3.65
N LEU A 42 4.90 -21.76 3.97
CA LEU A 42 5.87 -22.62 4.65
C LEU A 42 5.38 -22.84 6.08
N ASN A 43 5.12 -24.10 6.43
CA ASN A 43 4.74 -24.50 7.79
C ASN A 43 5.92 -24.26 8.75
N GLN A 44 5.65 -24.21 10.07
CA GLN A 44 6.64 -23.98 11.15
C GLN A 44 7.75 -25.04 11.19
N THR A 45 8.60 -25.04 10.18
CA THR A 45 9.80 -25.85 10.10
C THR A 45 10.84 -25.29 11.05
N GLU A 46 11.81 -26.12 11.39
CA GLU A 46 12.98 -25.69 12.15
C GLU A 46 13.69 -24.49 11.51
N GLU A 47 13.63 -24.39 10.18
CA GLU A 47 14.13 -23.25 9.40
C GLU A 47 13.42 -21.93 9.74
N ILE A 48 12.07 -21.90 9.77
CA ILE A 48 11.31 -20.70 10.15
C ILE A 48 11.57 -20.31 11.61
N LEU A 49 11.68 -21.30 12.50
CA LEU A 49 12.01 -21.04 13.91
C LEU A 49 13.40 -20.42 14.04
N ASN A 50 14.37 -20.89 13.26
CA ASN A 50 15.72 -20.32 13.24
C ASN A 50 15.75 -18.91 12.62
N LEU A 51 14.97 -18.65 11.57
CA LEU A 51 14.78 -17.31 11.03
C LEU A 51 14.16 -16.40 12.10
N SER A 52 13.06 -16.81 12.73
CA SER A 52 12.38 -16.03 13.77
C SER A 52 13.32 -15.65 14.90
N LYS A 53 14.12 -16.61 15.40
CA LYS A 53 15.12 -16.37 16.47
C LYS A 53 16.17 -15.33 16.09
N LYS A 54 16.67 -15.36 14.84
CA LYS A 54 17.64 -14.36 14.35
C LYS A 54 17.07 -12.94 14.32
N HIS A 55 15.76 -12.81 14.13
CA HIS A 55 15.09 -11.53 13.93
C HIS A 55 14.35 -11.02 15.18
N LEU A 56 14.43 -11.74 16.32
CA LEU A 56 13.90 -11.30 17.62
C LEU A 56 14.48 -9.94 18.08
N ASN A 57 15.67 -9.59 17.60
CA ASN A 57 16.37 -8.37 17.99
C ASN A 57 16.15 -7.20 17.03
N ILE A 58 15.34 -7.38 15.98
CA ILE A 58 15.03 -6.26 15.09
C ILE A 58 14.02 -5.36 15.81
N PRO A 59 14.36 -4.07 16.02
CA PRO A 59 13.46 -3.16 16.70
C PRO A 59 12.17 -2.99 15.89
N GLN A 60 11.09 -2.60 16.56
CA GLN A 60 9.81 -2.34 15.87
C GLN A 60 9.90 -1.17 14.88
N ASN A 61 10.88 -0.29 15.04
CA ASN A 61 11.13 0.81 14.13
C ASN A 61 12.64 1.03 13.96
N GLY A 62 13.00 1.60 12.82
CA GLY A 62 14.38 1.89 12.47
C GLY A 62 14.49 2.35 11.03
N TYR A 63 15.71 2.39 10.52
CA TYR A 63 15.97 2.73 9.13
C TYR A 63 16.38 1.50 8.33
N TRP A 64 15.95 1.45 7.07
CA TRP A 64 16.22 0.39 6.11
C TRP A 64 16.52 0.98 4.72
N GLY A 65 17.17 0.20 3.86
CA GLY A 65 17.65 0.60 2.53
C GLY A 65 19.15 0.91 2.53
N ASP A 66 19.75 0.92 1.34
CA ASP A 66 21.19 1.07 1.14
C ASP A 66 21.76 2.34 1.78
N ASN A 67 20.94 3.39 1.89
CA ASN A 67 21.30 4.68 2.46
C ASN A 67 20.44 5.05 3.67
N GLN A 68 19.83 4.06 4.34
CA GLN A 68 18.90 4.28 5.44
C GLN A 68 17.74 5.23 5.05
N GLU A 69 17.32 5.21 3.78
CA GLU A 69 16.37 6.16 3.24
C GLU A 69 14.91 5.84 3.57
N TRP A 70 14.64 4.71 4.23
CA TRP A 70 13.30 4.30 4.64
C TRP A 70 13.21 4.12 6.15
N LEU A 71 12.37 4.93 6.79
CA LEU A 71 11.92 4.67 8.15
C LEU A 71 10.88 3.55 8.12
N TYR A 72 11.13 2.45 8.81
CA TYR A 72 10.16 1.36 8.95
C TYR A 72 9.46 1.39 10.31
N TYR A 73 8.23 0.90 10.32
CA TYR A 73 7.44 0.60 11.52
C TYR A 73 6.74 -0.75 11.33
N ILE A 74 7.03 -1.71 12.21
CA ILE A 74 6.56 -3.11 12.16
C ILE A 74 5.87 -3.42 13.49
N HIS A 75 4.53 -3.46 13.49
CA HIS A 75 3.76 -3.76 14.71
C HIS A 75 2.52 -4.64 14.51
N GLY A 76 2.35 -5.28 13.34
CA GLY A 76 1.12 -5.97 12.95
C GLY A 76 0.28 -5.07 12.04
N PHE A 77 -0.96 -4.75 12.42
CA PHE A 77 -1.80 -3.85 11.61
C PHE A 77 -1.17 -2.46 11.46
N GLY A 78 -1.11 -1.94 10.24
CA GLY A 78 -0.54 -0.60 9.98
C GLY A 78 0.99 -0.58 9.91
N CYS A 79 1.63 -1.67 9.48
CA CYS A 79 3.03 -1.62 9.10
C CYS A 79 3.24 -0.60 7.97
N LYS A 80 4.33 0.16 8.05
CA LYS A 80 4.59 1.26 7.11
C LYS A 80 6.08 1.53 6.90
N LEU A 81 6.41 1.87 5.66
CA LEU A 81 7.68 2.41 5.22
C LEU A 81 7.42 3.87 4.88
N THR A 82 8.24 4.76 5.43
CA THR A 82 8.19 6.19 5.11
C THR A 82 9.54 6.59 4.56
N ASN A 83 9.59 7.06 3.32
CA ASN A 83 10.84 7.55 2.75
C ASN A 83 11.28 8.79 3.54
N ALA A 84 12.47 8.76 4.13
CA ALA A 84 12.93 9.78 5.07
C ALA A 84 13.06 11.17 4.43
N SER A 85 13.35 11.23 3.12
CA SER A 85 13.51 12.49 2.39
C SER A 85 12.19 13.04 1.84
N SER A 86 11.37 12.19 1.22
CA SER A 86 10.14 12.61 0.54
C SER A 86 8.87 12.51 1.40
N GLY A 87 8.95 11.82 2.53
CA GLY A 87 7.82 11.48 3.39
C GLY A 87 6.84 10.48 2.75
N GLU A 88 7.19 9.85 1.63
CA GLU A 88 6.30 8.89 0.93
C GLU A 88 5.94 7.71 1.84
N PRO A 89 4.65 7.51 2.16
CA PRO A 89 4.22 6.34 2.91
C PRO A 89 3.92 5.17 1.98
N ILE A 90 4.36 3.97 2.34
CA ILE A 90 3.93 2.70 1.75
C ILE A 90 3.49 1.80 2.90
N GLU A 91 2.19 1.53 2.98
CA GLU A 91 1.58 0.70 4.01
C GLU A 91 1.43 -0.74 3.52
N TRP A 92 1.49 -1.69 4.44
CA TRP A 92 1.19 -3.10 4.19
C TRP A 92 0.68 -3.78 5.46
N ASP A 93 0.22 -5.02 5.28
CA ASP A 93 -0.09 -5.92 6.38
C ASP A 93 0.72 -7.20 6.20
N ALA A 94 1.46 -7.60 7.22
CA ALA A 94 2.21 -8.84 7.19
C ALA A 94 1.28 -9.99 7.61
N PRO A 95 1.27 -11.14 6.92
CA PRO A 95 2.26 -11.55 5.92
C PRO A 95 1.86 -11.24 4.45
N ASP A 96 0.69 -10.65 4.20
CA ASP A 96 0.16 -10.43 2.84
C ASP A 96 0.72 -9.17 2.18
N ILE A 97 2.02 -9.20 1.89
CA ILE A 97 2.78 -8.07 1.34
C ILE A 97 2.35 -7.63 -0.08
N LEU A 98 1.53 -8.42 -0.76
CA LEU A 98 1.05 -8.12 -2.12
C LEU A 98 -0.40 -7.65 -2.14
N ILE A 99 -1.08 -7.61 -0.99
CA ILE A 99 -2.46 -7.17 -0.93
C ILE A 99 -2.56 -5.71 -1.29
N PHE A 100 -3.44 -5.41 -2.24
CA PHE A 100 -3.81 -4.03 -2.49
C PHE A 100 -5.01 -3.66 -1.62
N ASP A 101 -4.74 -2.82 -0.64
CA ASP A 101 -5.77 -2.17 0.14
C ASP A 101 -6.12 -0.79 -0.43
N ARG A 102 -7.42 -0.53 -0.62
CA ARG A 102 -7.90 0.74 -1.19
C ARG A 102 -7.69 1.92 -0.23
N PHE A 103 -7.75 1.70 1.09
CA PHE A 103 -7.50 2.74 2.09
C PHE A 103 -6.03 3.12 2.11
N TRP A 104 -5.12 2.15 2.07
CA TRP A 104 -3.68 2.46 1.98
C TRP A 104 -3.34 3.21 0.69
N PHE A 105 -3.95 2.82 -0.44
CA PHE A 105 -3.82 3.59 -1.67
C PHE A 105 -4.32 5.03 -1.50
N VAL A 106 -5.46 5.26 -0.84
CA VAL A 106 -5.94 6.63 -0.58
C VAL A 106 -4.99 7.42 0.33
N ASN A 107 -4.38 6.79 1.34
CA ASN A 107 -3.38 7.46 2.18
C ASN A 107 -2.13 7.85 1.36
N ASN A 108 -1.62 6.95 0.52
CA ASN A 108 -0.54 7.28 -0.41
C ASN A 108 -0.94 8.40 -1.39
N LEU A 109 -2.17 8.36 -1.92
CA LEU A 109 -2.70 9.39 -2.81
C LEU A 109 -2.80 10.75 -2.11
N ARG A 110 -3.22 10.81 -0.85
CA ARG A 110 -3.24 12.06 -0.06
C ARG A 110 -1.84 12.67 0.03
N TRP A 111 -0.84 11.86 0.37
CA TRP A 111 0.56 12.31 0.34
C TRP A 111 0.96 12.82 -1.05
N TYR A 112 0.64 12.06 -2.11
CA TYR A 112 0.98 12.43 -3.48
C TYR A 112 0.34 13.77 -3.87
N MET A 113 -0.92 14.00 -3.53
CA MET A 113 -1.63 15.23 -3.86
C MET A 113 -1.05 16.45 -3.15
N VAL A 114 -0.59 16.31 -1.90
CA VAL A 114 0.11 17.39 -1.18
C VAL A 114 1.47 17.66 -1.84
N ARG A 115 2.25 16.60 -2.07
CA ARG A 115 3.62 16.71 -2.63
C ARG A 115 3.64 17.29 -4.04
N TYR A 116 2.65 16.94 -4.85
CA TYR A 116 2.54 17.34 -6.26
C TYR A 116 1.35 18.26 -6.52
N SER A 117 1.02 19.13 -5.56
CA SER A 117 -0.13 20.05 -5.62
C SER A 117 -0.17 20.99 -6.84
N LYS A 118 0.99 21.26 -7.47
CA LYS A 118 1.10 22.06 -8.70
C LYS A 118 0.88 21.27 -9.99
N ASN A 119 0.76 19.94 -9.92
CA ASN A 119 0.51 19.10 -11.09
C ASN A 119 -0.94 19.30 -11.58
N LYS A 120 -1.11 19.54 -12.88
CA LYS A 120 -2.43 19.82 -13.49
C LYS A 120 -3.47 18.72 -13.27
N ASP A 121 -3.05 17.46 -13.25
CA ASP A 121 -3.92 16.30 -13.07
C ASP A 121 -4.33 16.17 -11.58
N VAL A 122 -3.41 16.51 -10.66
CA VAL A 122 -3.69 16.61 -9.21
C VAL A 122 -4.69 17.74 -8.94
N ILE A 123 -4.51 18.92 -9.55
CA ILE A 123 -5.43 20.04 -9.44
C ILE A 123 -6.83 19.61 -9.93
N ALA A 124 -6.90 18.97 -11.10
CA ALA A 124 -8.15 18.52 -11.68
C ALA A 124 -8.85 17.44 -10.84
N LEU A 125 -8.10 16.50 -10.24
CA LEU A 125 -8.62 15.52 -9.29
C LEU A 125 -9.16 16.21 -8.03
N SER A 126 -8.40 17.14 -7.45
CA SER A 126 -8.77 17.90 -6.26
C SER A 126 -10.08 18.66 -6.48
N SER A 127 -10.19 19.37 -7.61
CA SER A 127 -11.42 20.08 -7.97
C SER A 127 -12.62 19.15 -8.10
N ARG A 128 -12.44 17.91 -8.56
CA ARG A 128 -13.54 16.95 -8.68
C ARG A 128 -14.04 16.48 -7.32
N VAL A 129 -13.13 16.14 -6.41
CA VAL A 129 -13.48 15.72 -5.04
C VAL A 129 -14.26 16.83 -4.35
N VAL A 130 -13.71 18.05 -4.30
CA VAL A 130 -14.36 19.22 -3.67
C VAL A 130 -15.73 19.50 -4.30
N LYS A 131 -15.81 19.56 -5.64
CA LYS A 131 -17.07 19.86 -6.35
C LYS A 131 -18.17 18.83 -6.08
N SER A 132 -17.82 17.57 -5.86
CA SER A 132 -18.82 16.54 -5.56
C SER A 132 -19.43 16.64 -4.17
N GLY A 133 -18.82 17.40 -3.24
CA GLY A 133 -19.19 17.38 -1.83
C GLY A 133 -18.97 16.03 -1.15
N ARG A 134 -18.39 15.05 -1.86
CA ARG A 134 -18.06 13.72 -1.37
C ARG A 134 -16.65 13.69 -0.82
N GLU A 135 -16.44 12.77 0.11
CA GLU A 135 -15.10 12.48 0.58
C GLU A 135 -14.24 11.91 -0.56
N MET A 136 -12.95 12.22 -0.53
CA MET A 136 -11.98 11.69 -1.50
C MET A 136 -12.05 10.17 -1.61
N GLN A 137 -12.22 9.48 -0.48
CA GLN A 137 -12.29 8.02 -0.40
C GLN A 137 -13.42 7.49 -1.29
N GLU A 138 -14.63 8.03 -1.18
CA GLU A 138 -15.78 7.59 -1.97
C GLU A 138 -15.54 7.73 -3.47
N VAL A 139 -15.00 8.89 -3.90
CA VAL A 139 -14.72 9.16 -5.31
C VAL A 139 -13.68 8.20 -5.85
N ILE A 140 -12.63 7.93 -5.07
CA ILE A 140 -11.55 7.03 -5.47
C ILE A 140 -12.02 5.57 -5.50
N PHE A 141 -12.82 5.14 -4.52
CA PHE A 141 -13.36 3.78 -4.48
C PHE A 141 -14.28 3.51 -5.66
N ASP A 142 -15.17 4.45 -5.96
CA ASP A 142 -16.05 4.42 -7.14
C ASP A 142 -15.26 4.36 -8.46
N ILE A 143 -14.12 5.06 -8.57
CA ILE A 143 -13.23 4.95 -9.73
C ILE A 143 -12.57 3.57 -9.80
N ILE A 144 -12.05 3.06 -8.68
CA ILE A 144 -11.42 1.74 -8.60
C ILE A 144 -12.41 0.65 -9.02
N ASP A 145 -13.64 0.71 -8.52
CA ASP A 145 -14.68 -0.28 -8.81
C ASP A 145 -15.05 -0.26 -10.30
N ARG A 146 -15.19 0.93 -10.90
CA ARG A 146 -15.36 1.03 -12.36
C ARG A 146 -14.18 0.43 -13.15
N LEU A 147 -12.95 0.69 -12.74
CA LEU A 147 -11.75 0.15 -13.39
C LEU A 147 -11.68 -1.38 -13.30
N LYS A 148 -12.18 -1.97 -12.19
CA LYS A 148 -12.34 -3.42 -12.03
C LYS A 148 -13.42 -3.95 -12.97
N THR A 149 -14.62 -3.37 -12.95
CA THR A 149 -15.74 -3.81 -13.80
C THR A 149 -15.41 -3.69 -15.29
N SER A 150 -14.63 -2.70 -15.71
CA SER A 150 -14.22 -2.54 -17.11
C SER A 150 -13.09 -3.46 -17.55
N GLY A 151 -12.53 -4.29 -16.65
CA GLY A 151 -11.35 -5.11 -16.94
C GLY A 151 -10.08 -4.30 -17.18
N SER A 152 -10.05 -3.01 -16.85
CA SER A 152 -8.83 -2.20 -16.92
C SER A 152 -7.88 -2.53 -15.77
N LEU A 153 -8.43 -3.03 -14.67
CA LEU A 153 -7.72 -3.43 -13.47
C LEU A 153 -7.84 -4.96 -13.28
N THR A 154 -7.02 -5.73 -13.98
CA THR A 154 -7.04 -7.21 -14.00
C THR A 154 -6.06 -7.88 -13.04
N ASN A 155 -5.33 -7.12 -12.22
CA ASN A 155 -4.33 -7.73 -11.34
C ASN A 155 -5.04 -8.64 -10.31
N PRO A 156 -4.74 -9.95 -10.26
CA PRO A 156 -5.35 -10.88 -9.32
C PRO A 156 -5.18 -10.44 -7.85
N ASN A 157 -4.09 -9.73 -7.52
CA ASN A 157 -3.84 -9.20 -6.18
C ASN A 157 -4.80 -8.05 -5.79
N LEU A 158 -5.57 -7.51 -6.74
CA LEU A 158 -6.60 -6.47 -6.52
C LEU A 158 -8.00 -7.05 -6.33
N LEU A 159 -8.17 -8.35 -6.49
CA LEU A 159 -9.47 -9.02 -6.61
C LEU A 159 -9.91 -9.77 -5.36
N ASN A 160 -9.25 -9.61 -4.20
CA ASN A 160 -9.70 -10.21 -2.94
C ASN A 160 -10.33 -9.19 -1.99
N PRO A 161 -11.63 -8.83 -2.16
CA PRO A 161 -12.31 -7.85 -1.33
C PRO A 161 -12.67 -8.36 0.09
N ASN A 162 -12.44 -9.63 0.42
CA ASN A 162 -13.05 -10.28 1.59
C ASN A 162 -12.09 -10.57 2.76
N LYS A 163 -10.81 -10.19 2.69
CA LYS A 163 -9.85 -10.55 3.75
C LYS A 163 -9.95 -9.66 5.01
N TYR A 164 -10.55 -8.47 4.91
CA TYR A 164 -10.70 -7.52 6.02
C TYR A 164 -12.14 -7.09 6.28
N ARG A 165 -13.13 -7.99 6.12
CA ARG A 165 -14.32 -7.84 6.97
C ARG A 165 -13.85 -8.11 8.38
N VAL A 166 -13.42 -7.04 9.07
CA VAL A 166 -13.37 -7.00 10.51
C VAL A 166 -14.72 -7.52 10.96
N SER A 167 -14.74 -8.65 11.68
CA SER A 167 -15.95 -9.01 12.41
C SER A 167 -16.20 -7.83 13.34
N ASP A 168 -17.33 -7.14 13.18
CA ASP A 168 -17.81 -6.09 14.10
C ASP A 168 -18.16 -6.66 15.49
N ASP A 169 -17.52 -7.76 15.90
CA ASP A 169 -17.65 -8.43 17.18
C ASP A 169 -16.42 -8.09 18.05
N LEU A 170 -16.41 -6.86 18.57
CA LEU A 170 -15.75 -6.47 19.82
C LEU A 170 -16.66 -5.52 20.61
#